data_AF-A0AAW8BGK3-F1
#
_entry.id   AF-A0AAW8BGK3-F1
#
_cell.length_a   1.000
_cell.length_b   1.000
_cell.length_c   1.000
_cell.angle_alpha   90.00
_cell.angle_beta   90.00
_cell.angle_gamma   90.00
#
_symmetry.space_group_name_H-M   'P 1'
#
loop_
_entity.id
_entity.type
_entity.pdbx_description
1 polymer ?
#
loop_
_entity_poly.entity_id
_entity_poly.type
_entity_poly.pdbx_seq_one_letter_code
_entity_poly.pdbx_strand_id
1 'polypeptide(L)' 'MSTRLFNARYPGRCDANGCRIEEGDRIGYADGYDRPLCESCWCADKEETAPPQVCASCFTVHAGECW' A
#
# COMPACT_ATOMS: atom_id res chain seq x y z
N MET A 1 -0.66 7.27 13.79
CA MET A 1 0.62 7.90 13.40
C MET A 1 0.50 8.42 11.98
N SER A 2 1.28 9.42 11.57
CA SER A 2 1.15 10.05 10.24
C SER A 2 1.49 9.03 9.14
N THR A 3 0.47 8.49 8.49
CA THR A 3 0.54 7.49 7.42
C THR A 3 0.89 8.18 6.10
N ARG A 4 2.17 8.50 5.91
CA ARG A 4 2.67 9.07 4.66
C ARG A 4 4.00 8.45 4.24
N LEU A 5 4.20 8.37 2.93
CA LEU A 5 5.49 8.04 2.34
C LEU A 5 6.52 9.15 2.61
N PHE A 6 7.77 8.76 2.79
CA PHE A 6 8.92 9.64 2.94
C PHE A 6 10.15 9.03 2.26
N ASN A 7 11.19 9.82 2.06
CA ASN A 7 12.42 9.34 1.43
C ASN A 7 13.29 8.61 2.45
N ALA A 8 13.77 7.43 2.09
CA ALA A 8 14.70 6.65 2.88
C ALA A 8 16.01 7.43 3.06
N ARG A 9 16.47 7.55 4.31
CA ARG A 9 17.77 8.19 4.60
C ARG A 9 18.94 7.22 4.55
N TYR A 10 18.67 5.92 4.59
CA TYR A 10 19.66 4.87 4.62
C TYR A 10 19.15 3.65 3.85
N PRO A 11 20.05 2.84 3.27
CA PRO A 11 19.65 1.57 2.66
C PRO A 11 18.97 0.62 3.63
N GLY A 12 18.02 -0.17 3.14
CA GLY A 12 17.24 -1.09 3.96
C GLY A 12 16.59 -2.21 3.14
N ARG A 13 15.60 -2.88 3.73
CA ARG A 13 14.75 -3.86 3.05
C ARG A 13 13.29 -3.65 3.39
N CYS A 14 12.44 -3.84 2.37
CA CYS A 14 10.99 -3.86 2.53
C CYS A 14 10.58 -5.09 3.35
N ASP A 15 9.69 -4.90 4.31
CA ASP A 15 9.24 -5.99 5.18
C ASP A 15 8.32 -6.98 4.48
N ALA A 16 7.46 -6.51 3.57
CA ALA A 16 6.46 -7.33 2.89
C ALA A 16 7.05 -8.27 1.83
N ASN A 17 8.00 -7.80 1.03
CA ASN A 17 8.53 -8.55 -0.11
C ASN A 17 10.06 -8.75 -0.07
N GLY A 18 10.75 -8.21 0.94
CA GLY A 18 12.20 -8.32 1.08
C GLY A 18 13.03 -7.53 0.07
N CYS A 19 12.41 -6.71 -0.78
CA CYS A 19 13.11 -5.93 -1.81
C CYS A 19 14.11 -4.96 -1.15
N ARG A 20 15.19 -4.65 -1.87
CA ARG A 20 16.20 -3.70 -1.40
C ARG A 20 15.64 -2.28 -1.52
N ILE A 21 15.84 -1.50 -0.47
CA ILE A 21 15.55 -0.05 -0.42
C ILE A 21 16.89 0.66 -0.46
N GLU A 22 17.06 1.60 -1.36
CA GLU A 22 18.22 2.48 -1.49
C GLU A 22 17.99 3.81 -0.76
N GLU A 23 19.05 4.57 -0.53
CA GLU A 23 18.91 5.95 -0.04
C GLU A 23 18.17 6.80 -1.08
N GLY A 24 17.17 7.57 -0.63
CA GLY A 24 16.32 8.38 -1.49
C GLY A 24 15.03 7.71 -1.96
N ASP A 25 14.92 6.38 -1.84
CA ASP A 25 13.70 5.66 -2.23
C ASP A 25 12.49 6.07 -1.39
N ARG A 26 11.30 6.07 -2.00
CA ARG A 26 10.05 6.32 -1.29
C ARG A 26 9.63 5.08 -0.50
N ILE A 27 9.48 5.27 0.80
CA ILE A 27 9.09 4.21 1.74
C ILE A 27 8.02 4.70 2.71
N GLY A 28 7.30 3.78 3.34
CA GLY A 28 6.31 4.09 4.36
C GLY A 28 6.27 3.03 5.45
N TYR A 29 5.68 3.40 6.59
CA TYR A 29 5.36 2.45 7.66
C TYR A 29 3.85 2.19 7.65
N ALA A 30 3.49 0.92 7.59
CA ALA A 30 2.12 0.43 7.71
C ALA A 30 1.94 -0.26 9.06
N ASP A 31 0.71 -0.24 9.58
CA ASP A 31 0.39 -0.93 10.82
C ASP A 31 0.52 -2.45 10.60
N GLY A 32 1.13 -3.16 11.55
CA GLY A 32 1.38 -4.60 11.44
C GLY A 32 2.72 -4.99 10.79
N TYR A 33 3.53 -4.02 10.35
CA TYR A 33 4.90 -4.26 9.89
C TYR A 33 5.91 -3.62 10.85
N ASP A 34 6.97 -4.36 11.18
CA ASP A 34 8.03 -3.89 12.10
C ASP A 34 9.12 -3.08 11.36
N ARG A 35 9.10 -3.09 10.03
CA ARG A 35 10.08 -2.47 9.15
C ARG A 35 9.40 -1.68 8.03
N PRO A 36 10.12 -0.78 7.34
CA PRO A 36 9.51 0.01 6.28
C PRO A 36 9.06 -0.87 5.11
N LEU A 37 8.04 -0.40 4.41
CA LEU A 37 7.57 -0.93 3.13
C LEU A 37 8.05 -0.04 1.99
N CYS A 38 8.37 -0.65 0.85
CA CYS A 38 8.55 0.10 -0.38
C CYS A 38 7.23 0.75 -0.80
N GLU A 39 7.30 1.82 -1.61
CA GLU A 39 6.12 2.57 -2.09
C GLU A 39 5.00 1.66 -2.61
N SER A 40 5.31 0.66 -3.44
CA SER A 40 4.29 -0.25 -3.98
C SER A 40 3.57 -1.06 -2.89
N CYS A 41 4.31 -1.63 -1.94
CA CYS A 41 3.71 -2.40 -0.84
C CYS A 41 2.96 -1.50 0.14
N TRP A 42 3.46 -0.30 0.38
CA TRP A 42 2.77 0.69 1.22
C TRP A 42 1.46 1.15 0.57
N CYS A 43 1.46 1.43 -0.74
CA CYS A 43 0.24 1.79 -1.45
C CYS A 43 -0.76 0.64 -1.47
N ALA A 44 -0.32 -0.60 -1.69
CA ALA A 44 -1.18 -1.78 -1.66
C ALA A 44 -1.81 -2.03 -0.27
N ASP A 45 -1.05 -1.84 0.81
CA ASP A 45 -1.55 -1.89 2.19
C ASP A 45 -2.56 -0.78 2.48
N LYS A 46 -2.32 0.41 1.94
CA LYS A 46 -3.22 1.56 2.07
C LYS A 46 -4.43 1.50 1.13
N GLU A 47 -4.40 0.60 0.14
CA GLU A 47 -5.51 0.30 -0.78
C GLU A 47 -6.53 -0.70 -0.21
N GLU A 48 -6.45 -1.06 1.08
CA GLU A 48 -7.63 -1.62 1.74
C GLU A 48 -8.74 -0.54 1.76
N THR A 49 -9.74 -0.78 0.90
CA THR A 49 -10.86 0.07 0.45
C THR A 49 -10.66 0.85 -0.85
N ALA A 50 -10.27 0.17 -1.93
CA ALA A 50 -10.77 0.59 -3.25
C ALA A 50 -12.31 0.80 -3.15
N PRO A 51 -12.84 1.98 -3.50
CA PRO A 51 -14.27 2.22 -3.43
C PRO A 51 -14.95 1.23 -4.36
N PRO A 52 -16.01 0.59 -3.89
CA PRO A 52 -16.56 -0.55 -4.58
C PRO A 52 -17.10 -0.10 -5.96
N GLN A 53 -16.75 -0.87 -6.98
CA GLN A 53 -17.10 -0.53 -8.37
C GLN A 53 -18.62 -0.53 -8.51
N VAL A 54 -19.17 0.63 -8.88
CA VAL A 54 -20.61 0.76 -9.16
C VAL A 54 -20.85 0.21 -10.56
N CYS A 55 -21.66 -0.83 -10.68
CA CYS A 55 -22.09 -1.29 -12.00
C CYS A 55 -22.94 -0.19 -12.65
N ALA A 56 -22.49 0.38 -13.78
CA ALA A 56 -23.17 1.50 -14.44
C ALA A 56 -24.58 1.14 -14.97
N SER A 57 -24.89 -0.15 -15.09
CA SER A 57 -26.21 -0.63 -15.55
C SER A 57 -27.26 -0.76 -14.45
N CYS A 58 -26.86 -1.07 -13.21
CA CYS A 58 -27.80 -1.29 -12.09
C CYS A 58 -27.52 -0.40 -10.86
N PHE A 59 -26.48 0.45 -10.92
CA PHE A 59 -26.04 1.34 -9.84
C PHE A 59 -25.78 0.66 -8.49
N THR A 60 -25.63 -0.66 -8.49
CA THR A 60 -25.38 -1.45 -7.29
C THR A 60 -23.88 -1.61 -7.08
N VAL A 61 -23.50 -1.58 -5.81
CA VAL A 61 -22.14 -1.69 -5.32
C VAL A 61 -21.86 -3.17 -5.01
N HIS A 62 -21.05 -3.85 -5.82
CA HIS A 62 -20.72 -5.26 -5.60
C HIS A 62 -19.43 -5.37 -4.76
N ALA A 63 -19.52 -5.97 -3.58
CA ALA A 63 -18.38 -6.23 -2.70
C ALA A 63 -17.54 -7.44 -3.19
N GLY A 64 -17.03 -7.36 -4.42
CA GLY A 64 -15.99 -8.28 -4.91
C GLY A 64 -16.45 -9.65 -5.41
N GLU A 65 -17.74 -9.92 -5.63
CA GLU A 65 -18.17 -11.14 -6.32
C GLU A 65 -18.81 -10.79 -7.67
N CYS A 66 -18.09 -11.08 -8.75
CA CYS A 66 -18.63 -11.06 -10.11
C CYS A 66 -19.42 -12.34 -10.37
N TRP A 67 -20.72 -12.23 -10.64
CA TRP A 67 -21.52 -13.17 -11.43
C TRP A 67 -22.41 -12.38 -12.38
#